data_AF-A0ABD0RLB1-F1
#
_entry.id   AF-A0ABD0RLB1-F1
#
_cell.length_a   1.000
_cell.length_b   1.000
_cell.length_c   1.000
_cell.angle_alpha   90.00
_cell.angle_beta   90.00
_cell.angle_gamma   90.00
#
_symmetry.space_group_name_H-M   'P 1'
#
loop_
_entity.id
_entity.type
_entity.pdbx_description
1 polymer ?
#
loop_
_entity_poly.entity_id
_entity_poly.type
_entity_poly.pdbx_seq_one_letter_code
_entity_poly.pdbx_strand_id
1 'polypeptide(L)'
;MKVFADLPKLLQENQKLAVPLRVWLYPLDKLHSRASKLHKDISMDLIQETESVVESLNTAEMKCSDLLEDSPALSFAAFYDKILQMKQNCHNYKLRLMKKLGSLLPNICGDVMKETALNDLLQEHEESPFSRSDLAEWLKERESESEIIKTLLRRLNDYSAQVEVNIDAILMDLEDGNL
;
A
#
# COMPACT_ATOMS: atom_id res chain seq x y z
N MET A 1 5.85 24.58 -17.99
CA MET A 1 5.44 25.76 -17.19
C MET A 1 4.07 26.35 -17.55
N LYS A 2 3.49 26.09 -18.74
CA LYS A 2 2.23 26.69 -19.19
C LYS A 2 1.05 26.45 -18.22
N VAL A 3 0.91 25.23 -17.69
CA VAL A 3 -0.13 24.87 -16.70
C VAL A 3 -0.07 25.77 -15.45
N PHE A 4 1.11 25.98 -14.87
CA PHE A 4 1.27 26.82 -13.69
C PHE A 4 0.95 28.29 -13.97
N ALA A 5 1.35 28.81 -15.13
CA ALA A 5 1.08 30.19 -15.53
C ALA A 5 -0.41 30.45 -15.84
N ASP A 6 -1.17 29.42 -16.20
CA ASP A 6 -2.58 29.54 -16.58
C ASP A 6 -3.55 29.28 -15.40
N LEU A 7 -3.11 28.60 -14.33
CA LEU A 7 -3.92 28.32 -13.13
C LEU A 7 -4.65 29.55 -12.55
N PRO A 8 -4.01 30.72 -12.37
CA PRO A 8 -4.71 31.91 -11.86
C PRO A 8 -5.81 32.43 -12.80
N LYS A 9 -5.64 32.26 -14.12
CA LYS A 9 -6.61 32.72 -15.13
C LYS A 9 -7.87 31.86 -15.10
N LEU A 10 -7.72 30.55 -14.88
CA LEU A 10 -8.84 29.61 -14.76
C LEU A 10 -9.77 29.94 -13.58
N LEU A 11 -9.22 30.46 -12.49
CA LEU A 11 -9.98 30.93 -11.32
C LEU A 11 -10.72 32.25 -11.58
N GLN A 12 -10.15 33.16 -12.38
CA GLN A 12 -10.78 34.43 -12.71
C GLN A 12 -11.98 34.26 -13.62
N GLU A 13 -11.89 33.40 -14.63
CA GLU A 13 -12.97 33.17 -15.61
C GLU A 13 -14.13 32.36 -15.01
N ASN A 14 -13.87 31.54 -13.98
CA ASN A 14 -14.83 30.60 -13.41
C ASN A 14 -14.94 30.68 -11.88
N GLN A 15 -15.05 31.88 -11.30
CA GLN A 15 -15.22 32.05 -9.84
C GLN A 15 -16.40 31.26 -9.24
N LYS A 16 -17.43 30.95 -10.04
CA LYS A 16 -18.57 30.11 -9.64
C LYS A 16 -18.20 28.63 -9.41
N LEU A 17 -17.07 28.18 -9.95
CA LEU A 17 -16.52 26.83 -9.75
C LEU A 17 -15.45 26.78 -8.65
N ALA A 18 -15.17 27.90 -7.97
CA ALA A 18 -14.20 27.93 -6.90
C ALA A 18 -14.68 27.07 -5.71
N VAL A 19 -13.77 26.28 -5.15
CA VAL A 19 -14.05 25.37 -4.03
C VAL A 19 -13.53 25.94 -2.70
N PRO A 20 -14.23 25.75 -1.58
CA PRO A 20 -13.74 26.18 -0.26
C PRO A 20 -12.45 25.46 0.14
N LEU A 21 -11.45 26.22 0.58
CA LEU A 21 -10.19 25.66 1.12
C LEU A 21 -10.21 25.47 2.65
N ARG A 22 -11.04 26.25 3.35
CA ARG A 22 -11.15 26.21 4.81
C ARG A 22 -12.61 26.40 5.22
N VAL A 23 -13.06 25.60 6.17
CA VAL A 23 -14.38 25.71 6.78
C VAL A 23 -14.24 25.95 8.28
N TRP A 24 -15.17 26.72 8.84
CA TRP A 24 -15.27 26.96 10.28
C TRP A 24 -16.53 26.27 10.78
N LEU A 25 -16.39 25.37 11.75
CA LEU A 25 -17.49 24.62 12.33
C LEU A 25 -17.79 25.14 13.74
N TYR A 26 -19.08 25.27 14.07
CA TYR A 26 -19.54 25.60 15.42
C TYR A 26 -20.24 24.38 16.03
N PRO A 27 -19.91 23.97 17.27
CA PRO A 27 -20.52 22.80 17.89
C PRO A 27 -22.04 22.94 18.01
N LEU A 28 -22.79 21.95 17.53
CA LEU A 28 -24.27 22.00 17.51
C LEU A 28 -24.88 21.92 18.91
N ASP A 29 -24.22 21.27 19.85
CA ASP A 29 -24.66 21.14 21.24
C ASP A 29 -24.67 22.49 21.99
N LYS A 30 -23.89 23.47 21.51
CA LYS A 30 -23.93 24.86 21.99
C LYS A 30 -25.12 25.65 21.44
N LEU A 31 -25.76 25.19 20.36
CA LEU A 31 -26.95 25.81 19.77
C LEU A 31 -28.23 25.11 20.24
N HIS A 32 -28.20 23.79 20.34
CA HIS A 32 -29.35 22.97 20.71
C HIS A 32 -28.95 21.88 21.70
N SER A 33 -29.54 21.90 22.90
CA SER A 33 -29.23 20.95 23.99
C SER A 33 -29.53 19.48 23.68
N ARG A 34 -30.32 19.20 22.63
CA ARG A 34 -30.64 17.85 22.15
C ARG A 34 -29.66 17.31 21.09
N ALA A 35 -28.75 18.14 20.58
CA ALA A 35 -27.77 17.69 19.59
C ALA A 35 -26.72 16.78 20.23
N SER A 36 -26.26 15.78 19.46
CA SER A 36 -25.19 14.89 19.89
C SER A 36 -23.89 15.67 20.09
N LYS A 37 -23.24 15.47 21.23
CA LYS A 37 -21.92 16.04 21.50
C LYS A 37 -20.85 15.17 20.87
N LEU A 38 -19.77 15.80 20.41
CA LEU A 38 -18.49 15.11 20.30
C LEU A 38 -17.97 14.95 21.74
N HIS A 39 -17.90 13.72 22.23
CA HIS A 39 -17.64 13.48 23.64
C HIS A 39 -16.17 13.22 23.93
N LYS A 40 -15.45 12.63 22.98
CA LYS A 40 -14.06 12.19 23.17
C LYS A 40 -13.20 12.46 21.94
N ASP A 41 -12.02 12.97 22.20
CA ASP A 41 -10.93 12.98 21.24
C ASP A 41 -10.16 11.66 21.32
N ILE A 42 -9.48 11.31 20.24
CA ILE A 42 -8.56 10.18 20.20
C ILE A 42 -7.19 10.68 20.66
N SER A 43 -6.54 9.91 21.52
CA SER A 43 -5.20 10.21 21.99
C SER A 43 -4.22 10.32 20.83
N MET A 44 -3.28 11.25 20.96
CA MET A 44 -2.26 11.50 19.93
C MET A 44 -1.40 10.28 19.66
N ASP A 45 -1.09 9.49 20.70
CA ASP A 45 -0.30 8.27 20.57
C ASP A 45 -1.01 7.24 19.68
N LEU A 46 -2.33 7.07 19.84
CA LEU A 46 -3.11 6.16 18.99
C LEU A 46 -3.29 6.65 17.57
N ILE A 47 -3.38 7.97 17.38
CA ILE A 47 -3.37 8.57 16.04
C ILE A 47 -2.05 8.24 15.35
N GLN A 48 -0.92 8.49 16.01
CA GLN A 48 0.41 8.21 15.47
C GLN A 48 0.60 6.72 15.17
N GLU A 49 0.17 5.84 16.07
CA GLU A 49 0.28 4.39 15.86
C GLU A 49 -0.58 3.92 14.67
N THR A 50 -1.81 4.44 14.55
CA THR A 50 -2.70 4.15 13.43
C THR A 50 -2.09 4.63 12.10
N GLU A 51 -1.52 5.84 12.08
CA GLU A 51 -0.82 6.38 10.91
C GLU A 51 0.39 5.52 10.55
N SER A 52 1.19 5.14 11.54
CA SER A 52 2.37 4.28 11.45
C SER A 52 2.06 2.90 10.84
N VAL A 53 0.92 2.30 11.20
CA VAL A 53 0.42 1.04 10.63
C VAL A 53 -0.03 1.21 9.18
N VAL A 54 -0.78 2.28 8.87
CA VAL A 54 -1.24 2.53 7.50
C VAL A 54 -0.04 2.83 6.58
N GLU A 55 0.95 3.56 7.08
CA GLU A 55 2.18 3.86 6.36
C GLU A 55 2.99 2.59 6.07
N SER A 56 3.16 1.68 7.04
CA SER A 56 3.92 0.43 6.81
C SER A 56 3.31 -0.43 5.69
N LEU A 57 1.98 -0.53 5.65
CA LEU A 57 1.24 -1.23 4.60
C LEU A 57 1.42 -0.55 3.23
N ASN A 58 1.36 0.79 3.18
CA ASN A 58 1.62 1.54 1.95
C ASN A 58 3.06 1.37 1.45
N THR A 59 4.03 1.40 2.35
CA THR A 59 5.44 1.15 2.02
C THR A 59 5.63 -0.25 1.46
N ALA A 60 4.97 -1.27 2.04
CA ALA A 60 5.04 -2.63 1.53
C ALA A 60 4.44 -2.75 0.11
N GLU A 61 3.28 -2.13 -0.16
CA GLU A 61 2.68 -2.08 -1.49
C GLU A 61 3.58 -1.36 -2.52
N MET A 62 4.23 -0.28 -2.11
CA MET A 62 5.16 0.49 -2.95
C MET A 62 6.38 -0.36 -3.31
N LYS A 63 7.03 -0.97 -2.32
CA LYS A 63 8.19 -1.86 -2.55
C LYS A 63 7.85 -3.07 -3.40
N CYS A 64 6.67 -3.67 -3.22
CA CYS A 64 6.22 -4.73 -4.12
C CYS A 64 6.03 -4.22 -5.55
N SER A 65 5.56 -2.97 -5.73
CA SER A 65 5.45 -2.37 -7.06
C SER A 65 6.82 -2.18 -7.70
N ASP A 66 7.81 -1.70 -6.94
CA ASP A 66 9.18 -1.55 -7.42
C ASP A 66 9.79 -2.90 -7.83
N LEU A 67 9.56 -3.97 -7.04
CA LEU A 67 10.01 -5.33 -7.36
C LEU A 67 9.33 -5.91 -8.61
N LEU A 68 8.08 -5.54 -8.90
CA LEU A 68 7.37 -6.01 -10.10
C LEU A 68 7.90 -5.40 -11.40
N GLU A 69 8.46 -4.20 -11.33
CA GLU A 69 9.10 -3.52 -12.46
C GLU A 69 10.56 -3.97 -12.68
N ASP A 70 11.08 -4.81 -11.78
CA ASP A 70 12.47 -5.24 -11.78
C ASP A 70 12.73 -6.42 -12.71
N SER A 71 13.98 -6.57 -13.19
CA SER A 71 14.31 -7.57 -14.21
C SER A 71 14.02 -9.02 -13.79
N PRO A 72 14.15 -9.44 -12.51
CA PRO A 72 13.75 -10.78 -12.09
C PRO A 72 12.25 -11.04 -12.26
N ALA A 73 11.40 -10.07 -11.93
CA ALA A 73 9.97 -10.20 -12.12
C ALA A 73 9.60 -10.25 -13.61
N LEU A 74 10.27 -9.48 -14.45
CA LEU A 74 10.07 -9.51 -15.90
C LEU A 74 10.55 -10.83 -16.55
N SER A 75 11.51 -11.52 -15.92
CA SER A 75 12.10 -12.75 -16.47
C SER A 75 11.48 -14.03 -15.91
N PHE A 76 10.99 -14.01 -14.66
CA PHE A 76 10.49 -15.20 -13.96
C PHE A 76 9.06 -14.99 -13.48
N ALA A 77 8.10 -15.60 -14.18
CA ALA A 77 6.68 -15.52 -13.83
C ALA A 77 6.37 -15.95 -12.39
N ALA A 78 7.04 -16.99 -11.88
CA ALA A 78 6.85 -17.44 -10.50
C ALA A 78 7.27 -16.38 -9.46
N PHE A 79 8.31 -15.60 -9.74
CA PHE A 79 8.72 -14.48 -8.88
C PHE A 79 7.71 -13.35 -8.99
N TYR A 80 7.34 -12.96 -10.22
CA TYR A 80 6.31 -11.95 -10.48
C TYR A 80 5.00 -12.24 -9.73
N ASP A 81 4.44 -13.45 -9.92
CA ASP A 81 3.17 -13.85 -9.32
C ASP A 81 3.20 -13.77 -7.80
N LYS A 82 4.33 -14.16 -7.20
CA LYS A 82 4.51 -14.11 -5.74
C LYS A 82 4.51 -12.68 -5.21
N ILE A 83 5.21 -11.77 -5.88
CA ILE A 83 5.23 -10.34 -5.49
C ILE A 83 3.84 -9.71 -5.74
N LEU A 84 3.19 -10.04 -6.86
CA LEU A 84 1.86 -9.54 -7.18
C LEU A 84 0.82 -9.98 -6.15
N GLN A 85 0.84 -11.25 -5.75
CA GLN A 85 -0.02 -11.76 -4.68
C GLN A 85 0.21 -11.03 -3.36
N MET A 86 1.46 -10.79 -2.97
CA MET A 86 1.74 -10.05 -1.75
C MET A 86 1.22 -8.61 -1.81
N LYS A 87 1.44 -7.90 -2.94
CA LYS A 87 0.89 -6.56 -3.15
C LYS A 87 -0.63 -6.52 -2.99
N GLN A 88 -1.33 -7.49 -3.59
CA GLN A 88 -2.78 -7.63 -3.47
C GLN A 88 -3.21 -7.96 -2.03
N ASN A 89 -2.47 -8.80 -1.32
CA ASN A 89 -2.73 -9.15 0.07
C ASN A 89 -2.62 -7.92 0.98
N CYS A 90 -1.55 -7.12 0.85
CA CYS A 90 -1.39 -5.86 1.57
C CYS A 90 -2.54 -4.89 1.28
N HIS A 91 -2.90 -4.72 0.01
CA HIS A 91 -4.03 -3.87 -0.40
C HIS A 91 -5.35 -4.30 0.24
N ASN A 92 -5.67 -5.59 0.16
CA ASN A 92 -6.89 -6.16 0.73
C ASN A 92 -6.91 -6.09 2.26
N TYR A 93 -5.77 -6.30 2.91
CA TYR A 93 -5.64 -6.13 4.35
C TYR A 93 -5.85 -4.66 4.76
N LYS A 94 -5.16 -3.72 4.11
CA LYS A 94 -5.31 -2.29 4.34
C LYS A 94 -6.75 -1.82 4.17
N LEU A 95 -7.44 -2.26 3.11
CA LEU A 95 -8.85 -1.93 2.89
C LEU A 95 -9.75 -2.42 4.04
N ARG A 96 -9.52 -3.63 4.54
CA ARG A 96 -10.25 -4.17 5.70
C ARG A 96 -9.95 -3.38 6.97
N LEU A 97 -8.69 -3.04 7.21
CA LEU A 97 -8.27 -2.23 8.35
C LEU A 97 -8.93 -0.84 8.30
N MET A 98 -8.86 -0.15 7.16
CA MET A 98 -9.49 1.16 6.95
C MET A 98 -11.00 1.11 7.13
N LYS A 99 -11.66 0.03 6.71
CA LYS A 99 -13.10 -0.17 6.94
C LYS A 99 -13.41 -0.33 8.43
N LYS A 100 -12.61 -1.11 9.18
CA LYS A 100 -12.74 -1.24 10.64
C LYS A 100 -12.54 0.12 11.31
N LEU A 101 -11.47 0.84 10.99
CA LEU A 101 -11.18 2.18 11.50
C LEU A 101 -12.33 3.15 11.22
N GLY A 102 -12.83 3.22 9.97
CA GLY A 102 -13.93 4.09 9.59
C GLY A 102 -15.23 3.83 10.36
N SER A 103 -15.43 2.60 10.84
CA SER A 103 -16.56 2.27 11.74
C SER A 103 -16.25 2.55 13.21
N LEU A 104 -14.99 2.40 13.63
CA LEU A 104 -14.60 2.47 15.03
C LEU A 104 -14.44 3.91 15.53
N LEU A 105 -13.77 4.77 14.75
CA LEU A 105 -13.44 6.14 15.14
C LEU A 105 -14.71 6.95 15.47
N PRO A 106 -15.79 6.95 14.65
CA PRO A 106 -17.01 7.67 14.99
C PRO A 106 -17.67 7.16 16.28
N ASN A 107 -17.61 5.85 16.55
CA ASN A 107 -18.17 5.26 17.76
C ASN A 107 -17.38 5.65 19.01
N ILE A 108 -16.05 5.74 18.92
CA ILE A 108 -15.20 6.22 20.02
C ILE A 108 -15.49 7.70 20.30
N CYS A 109 -15.47 8.53 19.24
CA CYS A 109 -15.76 9.96 19.34
C CYS A 109 -17.17 10.27 19.86
N GLY A 110 -18.13 9.39 19.56
CA GLY A 110 -19.51 9.45 20.04
C GLY A 110 -19.73 8.86 21.45
N ASP A 111 -18.68 8.41 22.14
CA ASP A 111 -18.75 7.73 23.45
C ASP A 111 -19.58 6.43 23.46
N VAL A 112 -19.77 5.82 22.29
CA VAL A 112 -20.42 4.50 22.14
C VAL A 112 -19.43 3.39 22.45
N MET A 113 -18.16 3.59 22.12
CA MET A 113 -17.07 2.64 22.37
C MET A 113 -15.92 3.30 23.13
N LYS A 114 -15.19 2.49 23.89
CA LYS A 114 -13.96 2.93 24.55
C LYS A 114 -12.81 2.91 23.56
N GLU A 115 -11.85 3.80 23.79
CA GLU A 115 -10.60 3.89 23.03
C GLU A 115 -9.74 2.60 23.10
N THR A 116 -9.98 1.74 24.10
CA THR A 116 -9.38 0.40 24.16
C THR A 116 -9.69 -0.43 22.93
N ALA A 117 -10.86 -0.25 22.30
CA ALA A 117 -11.19 -0.98 21.07
C ALA A 117 -10.26 -0.63 19.89
N LEU A 118 -9.67 0.58 19.88
CA LEU A 118 -8.66 0.96 18.89
C LEU A 118 -7.31 0.32 19.21
N ASN A 119 -6.95 0.22 20.50
CA ASN A 119 -5.78 -0.55 20.93
C ASN A 119 -5.91 -2.02 20.52
N ASP A 120 -7.06 -2.64 20.77
CA ASP A 120 -7.31 -4.04 20.43
C ASP A 120 -7.14 -4.27 18.91
N LEU A 121 -7.62 -3.34 18.07
CA LEU A 121 -7.44 -3.40 16.62
C LEU A 121 -5.97 -3.28 16.19
N LEU A 122 -5.19 -2.41 16.85
CA LEU A 122 -3.76 -2.25 16.57
C LEU A 122 -2.97 -3.47 17.05
N GLN A 123 -3.37 -4.08 18.16
CA GLN A 123 -2.79 -5.33 18.65
C GLN A 123 -3.12 -6.49 17.70
N GLU A 124 -4.37 -6.62 17.23
CA GLU A 124 -4.74 -7.58 16.19
C GLU A 124 -3.89 -7.41 14.92
N HIS A 125 -3.48 -6.18 14.59
CA HIS A 125 -2.57 -5.92 13.47
C HIS A 125 -1.16 -6.43 13.75
N GLU A 126 -0.60 -6.12 14.92
CA GLU A 126 0.75 -6.54 15.29
C GLU A 126 0.87 -8.07 15.42
N GLU A 127 -0.20 -8.75 15.84
CA GLU A 127 -0.25 -10.22 15.90
C GLU A 127 -0.50 -10.87 14.52
N SER A 128 -0.79 -10.08 13.49
CA SER A 128 -1.05 -10.59 12.14
C SER A 128 0.23 -10.73 11.33
N PRO A 129 0.24 -11.55 10.25
CA PRO A 129 1.37 -11.63 9.32
C PRO A 129 1.65 -10.32 8.54
N PHE A 130 0.84 -9.29 8.76
CA PHE A 130 1.00 -7.96 8.17
C PHE A 130 1.63 -6.97 9.15
N SER A 131 2.17 -7.46 10.29
CA SER A 131 2.94 -6.64 11.22
C SER A 131 4.08 -5.93 10.49
N ARG A 132 4.52 -4.80 11.05
CA ARG A 132 5.63 -4.03 10.47
C ARG A 132 6.90 -4.88 10.35
N SER A 133 7.20 -5.69 11.37
CA SER A 133 8.38 -6.56 11.38
C SER A 133 8.29 -7.63 10.31
N ASP A 134 7.18 -8.35 10.22
CA ASP A 134 7.04 -9.49 9.30
C ASP A 134 7.05 -9.01 7.85
N LEU A 135 6.39 -7.89 7.55
CA LEU A 135 6.43 -7.29 6.21
C LEU A 135 7.84 -6.82 5.84
N ALA A 136 8.55 -6.18 6.77
CA ALA A 136 9.91 -5.71 6.53
C ALA A 136 10.88 -6.86 6.28
N GLU A 137 10.76 -7.96 7.05
CA GLU A 137 11.56 -9.17 6.86
C GLU A 137 11.25 -9.83 5.53
N TRP A 138 9.98 -10.06 5.21
CA TRP A 138 9.57 -10.67 3.95
C TRP A 138 10.06 -9.87 2.74
N LEU A 139 9.95 -8.54 2.78
CA LEU A 139 10.43 -7.67 1.70
C LEU A 139 11.95 -7.75 1.55
N LYS A 140 12.70 -7.74 2.65
CA LYS A 140 14.15 -7.88 2.64
C LYS A 140 14.59 -9.20 2.01
N GLU A 141 13.89 -10.29 2.31
CA GLU A 141 14.17 -11.59 1.67
C GLU A 141 13.93 -11.54 0.16
N ARG A 142 12.81 -10.93 -0.29
CA ARG A 142 12.49 -10.82 -1.72
C ARG A 142 13.43 -9.89 -2.47
N GLU A 143 13.86 -8.80 -1.85
CA GLU A 143 14.90 -7.91 -2.38
C GLU A 143 16.22 -8.68 -2.55
N SER A 144 16.62 -9.48 -1.55
CA SER A 144 17.83 -10.33 -1.65
C SER A 144 17.71 -11.40 -2.74
N GLU A 145 16.56 -12.06 -2.86
CA GLU A 145 16.28 -13.04 -3.91
C GLU A 145 16.36 -12.38 -5.30
N SER A 146 15.78 -11.18 -5.45
CA SER A 146 15.88 -10.38 -6.68
C SER A 146 17.35 -10.13 -7.08
N GLU A 147 18.19 -9.70 -6.15
CA GLU A 147 19.61 -9.44 -6.43
C GLU A 147 20.40 -10.70 -6.83
N ILE A 148 20.07 -11.85 -6.25
CA ILE A 148 20.65 -13.15 -6.64
C ILE A 148 20.24 -13.49 -8.07
N ILE A 149 18.94 -13.39 -8.39
CA ILE A 149 18.42 -13.67 -9.72
C ILE A 149 19.05 -12.73 -10.76
N LYS A 150 19.18 -11.44 -10.47
CA LYS A 150 19.88 -10.48 -11.35
C LYS A 150 21.31 -10.90 -11.63
N THR A 151 22.03 -11.30 -10.59
CA THR A 151 23.42 -11.74 -10.71
C THR A 151 23.53 -12.98 -11.60
N LEU A 152 22.61 -13.92 -11.43
CA LEU A 152 22.54 -15.11 -12.26
C LEU A 152 22.20 -14.78 -13.72
N LEU A 153 21.19 -13.95 -13.97
CA LEU A 153 20.80 -13.50 -15.31
C LEU A 153 21.94 -12.80 -16.04
N ARG A 154 22.69 -11.93 -15.35
CA ARG A 154 23.87 -11.28 -15.93
C ARG A 154 24.90 -12.31 -16.39
N ARG A 155 25.24 -13.27 -15.53
CA ARG A 155 26.20 -14.33 -15.87
C ARG A 155 25.71 -15.20 -17.03
N LEU A 156 24.43 -15.54 -17.06
CA LEU A 156 23.85 -16.35 -18.13
C LEU A 156 23.85 -15.61 -19.48
N ASN A 157 23.58 -14.31 -19.47
CA ASN A 157 23.68 -13.47 -20.66
C ASN A 157 25.11 -13.37 -21.20
N ASP A 158 26.13 -13.40 -20.34
CA ASP A 158 27.53 -13.46 -20.78
C ASP A 158 27.83 -14.73 -21.61
N TYR A 159 27.03 -15.79 -21.43
CA TYR A 159 27.07 -17.04 -22.20
C TYR A 159 26.01 -17.14 -23.30
N SER A 160 25.35 -16.03 -23.67
CA SER A 160 24.28 -15.97 -24.69
C SER A 160 23.05 -16.84 -24.38
N ALA A 161 22.81 -17.20 -23.12
CA ALA A 161 21.62 -17.94 -22.73
C ALA A 161 20.37 -17.04 -22.83
N GLN A 162 19.28 -17.57 -23.39
CA GLN A 162 17.99 -16.88 -23.42
C GLN A 162 17.06 -17.44 -22.36
N VAL A 163 16.19 -16.57 -21.81
CA VAL A 163 15.10 -16.99 -20.92
C VAL A 163 13.95 -17.45 -21.82
N GLU A 164 13.84 -18.76 -22.01
CA GLU A 164 12.76 -19.39 -22.77
C GLU A 164 11.72 -19.97 -21.80
N VAL A 165 10.45 -19.58 -21.99
CA VAL A 165 9.34 -20.03 -21.14
C VAL A 165 8.80 -21.39 -21.59
N ASN A 166 9.10 -21.80 -22.83
CA ASN A 166 8.64 -23.05 -23.43
C ASN A 166 9.76 -24.11 -23.45
N ILE A 167 9.76 -24.99 -22.45
CA ILE A 167 10.73 -26.09 -22.33
C ILE A 167 10.67 -27.04 -23.54
N ASP A 168 9.48 -27.23 -24.13
CA ASP A 168 9.30 -28.10 -25.30
C ASP A 168 10.00 -27.52 -26.54
N ALA A 169 10.06 -26.19 -26.69
CA ALA A 169 10.80 -25.55 -27.77
C ALA A 169 12.32 -25.77 -27.64
N ILE A 170 12.85 -25.69 -26.42
CA ILE A 170 14.27 -25.97 -26.14
C ILE A 170 14.61 -27.42 -26.47
N LEU A 171 13.72 -28.36 -26.10
CA LEU A 171 13.91 -29.78 -26.38
C LEU A 171 13.92 -30.07 -27.88
N MET A 172 13.03 -29.43 -28.65
CA MET A 172 13.00 -29.58 -30.11
C MET A 172 14.28 -29.04 -30.79
N ASP A 173 14.77 -27.87 -30.37
CA ASP A 173 16.01 -27.28 -30.92
C ASP A 173 17.26 -28.13 -30.61
N LEU A 174 17.27 -28.87 -29.49
CA LEU A 174 18.36 -29.78 -29.13
C LEU A 174 18.33 -31.08 -29.96
N GLU A 175 17.15 -31.54 -30.36
CA GLU A 175 16.99 -32.75 -31.18
C GLU A 175 17.41 -32.51 -32.65
N ASP A 176 17.22 -31.30 -33.17
CA ASP A 176 17.63 -30.92 -34.53
C ASP A 176 19.15 -30.64 -34.68
N GLY A 177 19.89 -30.51 -33.57
CA GLY A 177 21.34 -30.21 -33.53
C GLY A 177 22.29 -31.41 -33.64
N ASN A 178 21.79 -32.64 -33.75
CA ASN A 178 22.58 -33.86 -33.94
C ASN A 178 22.33 -34.48 -35.33
N LEU A 179 22.94 -33.91 -36.37
CA LEU A 179 23.12 -34.54 -37.70
C LEU A 179 24.44 -34.09 -38.35
#